data_AF-A0A0W8FQE4-F1
#
_entry.id   AF-A0A0W8FQE4-F1
#
_cell.length_a   1.000
_cell.length_b   1.000
_cell.length_c   1.000
_cell.angle_alpha   90.00
_cell.angle_beta   90.00
_cell.angle_gamma   90.00
#
_symmetry.space_group_name_H-M   'P 1'
#
loop_
_entity.id
_entity.type
_entity.pdbx_description
1 polymer ?
#
loop_
_entity_poly.entity_id
_entity_poly.type
_entity_poly.pdbx_seq_one_letter_code
_entity_poly.pdbx_strand_id
1 'polypeptide(L)'
;MNVLREKKWSPYAAGVLAGLLLILSVLITGKYFGASTTFVRAAGLIEQTIAPDKVAGMEYFIKEKVKIDWQFLFVVGVFFGSLASALLSKENKAVAVPQIWEGRFGTSRTKRWIAAFLGGIILMFGARLADG
;
A
#
# COMPACT_ATOMS: atom_id res chain seq x y z
N MET A 1 25.92 -9.85 -15.48
CA MET A 1 24.45 -9.82 -15.28
C MET A 1 24.13 -8.65 -14.38
N ASN A 2 23.19 -7.78 -14.75
CA ASN A 2 22.82 -6.63 -13.92
C ASN A 2 21.67 -7.05 -13.00
N VAL A 3 21.99 -7.37 -11.75
CA VAL A 3 21.06 -7.91 -10.74
C VAL A 3 19.82 -7.02 -10.58
N LEU A 4 19.96 -5.71 -10.76
CA LEU A 4 18.85 -4.73 -10.66
C LEU A 4 17.86 -4.78 -11.82
N ARG A 5 18.18 -5.46 -12.93
CA ARG A 5 17.31 -5.63 -14.10
C ARG A 5 16.69 -7.03 -14.19
N GLU A 6 17.02 -7.90 -13.25
CA GLU A 6 16.45 -9.24 -13.20
C GLU A 6 14.97 -9.16 -12.84
N LYS A 7 14.14 -9.90 -13.58
CA LYS A 7 12.69 -9.93 -13.36
C LYS A 7 12.30 -10.62 -12.07
N LYS A 8 13.12 -11.57 -11.63
CA LYS A 8 12.87 -12.38 -10.44
C LYS A 8 14.15 -12.49 -9.64
N TRP A 9 14.04 -12.23 -8.35
CA TRP A 9 15.11 -12.49 -7.40
C TRP A 9 14.82 -13.78 -6.65
N SER A 10 15.88 -14.39 -6.10
CA SER A 10 15.72 -15.51 -5.18
C SER A 10 14.84 -15.07 -3.99
N PRO A 11 13.83 -15.86 -3.59
CA PRO A 11 12.96 -15.51 -2.47
C PRO A 11 13.74 -15.38 -1.16
N TYR A 12 14.84 -16.12 -1.01
CA TYR A 12 15.74 -16.00 0.14
C TYR A 12 16.45 -14.65 0.17
N ALA A 13 16.99 -14.20 -0.97
CA ALA A 13 17.68 -12.91 -1.06
C ALA A 13 16.71 -11.74 -0.84
N ALA A 14 15.54 -11.78 -1.48
CA ALA A 14 14.50 -10.77 -1.27
C ALA A 14 14.00 -10.76 0.18
N GLY A 15 13.80 -11.94 0.79
CA GLY A 15 13.39 -12.09 2.18
C GLY A 15 14.42 -11.54 3.17
N VAL A 16 15.70 -11.83 2.98
CA VAL A 16 16.79 -11.28 3.81
C VAL A 16 16.81 -9.75 3.73
N LEU A 17 16.72 -9.16 2.54
CA LEU A 17 16.70 -7.70 2.38
C LEU A 17 15.48 -7.05 3.01
N ALA A 18 14.29 -7.65 2.84
CA ALA A 18 13.08 -7.18 3.49
C ALA A 18 13.18 -7.25 5.02
N GLY A 19 13.76 -8.33 5.56
CA GLY A 19 14.02 -8.50 6.99
C GLY A 19 15.02 -7.48 7.54
N LEU A 20 16.12 -7.23 6.83
CA LEU A 20 17.08 -6.18 7.20
C LEU A 20 16.43 -4.79 7.19
N LEU A 21 15.59 -4.50 6.19
CA LEU A 21 14.84 -3.25 6.15
C LEU A 21 13.89 -3.11 7.33
N LEU A 22 13.23 -4.20 7.75
CA LEU A 22 12.35 -4.19 8.93
C LEU A 22 13.14 -3.91 10.21
N ILE A 23 14.29 -4.57 10.40
CA ILE A 23 15.18 -4.34 11.54
C ILE A 23 15.62 -2.88 11.57
N LEU A 24 16.08 -2.34 10.45
CA LEU A 24 16.48 -0.94 10.34
C LEU A 24 15.33 0.03 10.63
N SER A 25 14.11 -0.28 10.16
CA SER A 25 12.93 0.53 10.47
C SER A 25 12.70 0.63 11.97
N VAL A 26 12.75 -0.50 12.68
CA VAL A 26 12.56 -0.53 14.14
C VAL A 26 13.71 0.17 14.87
N LEU A 27 14.96 -0.06 14.45
CA LEU A 27 16.13 0.55 15.09
C LEU A 27 16.16 2.09 14.95
N ILE A 28 15.81 2.60 13.77
CA ILE A 28 15.91 4.05 13.49
C ILE A 28 14.67 4.80 13.98
N THR A 29 13.48 4.19 13.86
CA THR A 29 12.21 4.91 14.04
C THR A 29 11.34 4.34 15.15
N GLY A 30 11.68 3.16 15.69
CA GLY A 30 10.84 2.43 16.64
C GLY A 30 9.56 1.85 16.03
N LYS A 31 9.39 1.90 14.70
CA LYS A 31 8.15 1.47 14.02
C LYS A 31 8.38 0.25 13.14
N TYR A 32 7.41 -0.67 13.19
CA TYR A 32 7.28 -1.78 12.25
C TYR A 32 6.68 -1.31 10.92
N PHE A 33 6.71 -2.19 9.90
CA PHE A 33 6.00 -1.92 8.65
C PHE A 33 4.50 -1.82 8.90
N GLY A 34 3.89 -0.82 8.28
CA GLY A 34 2.45 -0.63 8.30
C GLY A 34 1.99 0.08 7.04
N ALA A 35 0.74 -0.15 6.64
CA ALA A 35 0.14 0.51 5.49
C ALA A 35 -1.26 1.04 5.78
N SER A 36 -2.09 0.29 6.51
CA SER A 36 -3.51 0.59 6.79
C SER A 36 -3.74 1.98 7.39
N THR A 37 -3.00 2.37 8.44
CA THR A 37 -3.12 3.70 9.07
C THR A 37 -2.85 4.86 8.10
N THR A 38 -1.95 4.69 7.14
CA THR A 38 -1.63 5.72 6.14
C THR A 38 -2.82 6.06 5.27
N PHE A 39 -3.59 5.06 4.82
CA PHE A 39 -4.78 5.28 3.99
C PHE A 39 -5.86 6.04 4.76
N VAL A 40 -6.06 5.73 6.04
CA VAL A 40 -7.02 6.43 6.88
C VAL A 40 -6.59 7.87 7.16
N ARG A 41 -5.29 8.11 7.42
CA ARG A 41 -4.76 9.48 7.59
C ARG A 41 -4.86 10.30 6.31
N ALA A 42 -4.65 9.69 5.14
CA ALA A 42 -4.82 10.37 3.86
C ALA A 42 -6.29 10.75 3.61
N ALA A 43 -7.24 9.87 3.95
CA ALA A 43 -8.67 10.20 3.91
C ALA A 43 -9.00 11.34 4.89
N GLY A 44 -8.48 11.27 6.13
CA GLY A 44 -8.63 12.33 7.13
C GLY A 44 -8.08 13.70 6.69
N LEU A 45 -6.96 13.74 5.97
CA LEU A 45 -6.44 14.98 5.35
C LEU A 45 -7.44 15.60 4.39
N ILE A 46 -8.10 14.79 3.56
CA ILE A 46 -9.07 15.25 2.57
C ILE A 46 -10.38 15.65 3.26
N GLU A 47 -10.83 14.90 4.26
CA GLU A 47 -12.04 15.25 5.02
C GLU A 47 -11.86 16.54 5.83
N GLN A 48 -10.65 16.79 6.35
CA GLN A 48 -10.34 18.02 7.09
C GLN A 48 -10.42 19.27 6.20
N THR A 49 -10.12 19.17 4.89
CA THR A 49 -10.23 20.30 3.97
C THR A 49 -11.68 20.60 3.55
N ILE A 50 -12.58 19.62 3.66
CA ILE A 50 -13.98 19.73 3.23
C ILE A 50 -14.92 20.03 4.42
N ALA A 51 -14.68 19.44 5.59
CA ALA A 51 -15.54 19.56 6.78
C ALA A 51 -14.73 19.56 8.09
N PRO A 52 -13.99 20.65 8.38
CA PRO A 52 -13.08 20.74 9.52
C PRO A 52 -13.77 20.54 10.89
N ASP A 53 -15.02 20.98 11.05
CA ASP A 53 -15.78 20.88 12.31
C ASP A 53 -16.14 19.43 12.69
N LYS A 54 -16.32 18.54 11.71
CA LYS A 54 -16.60 17.11 11.96
C LYS A 54 -15.34 16.34 12.35
N VAL A 55 -14.20 16.69 11.78
CA VAL A 55 -12.91 16.04 12.06
C VAL A 55 -12.37 16.45 13.44
N ALA A 56 -12.58 17.72 13.84
CA ALA A 56 -12.13 18.23 15.14
C ALA A 56 -12.87 17.61 16.34
N GLY A 57 -14.10 17.13 16.15
CA GLY A 57 -14.93 16.51 17.20
C GLY A 57 -14.81 14.99 17.34
N MET A 58 -14.10 14.31 16.43
CA MET A 58 -13.97 12.84 16.47
C MET A 58 -12.72 12.42 17.25
N GLU A 59 -12.90 11.70 18.36
CA GLU A 59 -11.81 11.13 19.18
C GLU A 59 -10.78 10.35 18.35
N TYR A 60 -11.22 9.72 17.26
CA TYR A 60 -10.35 8.97 16.36
C TYR A 60 -9.28 9.84 15.70
N PHE A 61 -9.62 11.01 15.17
CA PHE A 61 -8.65 11.90 14.51
C PHE A 61 -7.81 12.72 15.51
N ILE A 62 -8.28 12.84 16.75
CA ILE A 62 -7.51 13.40 17.87
C ILE A 62 -6.39 12.42 18.29
N LYS A 63 -6.71 11.12 18.38
CA LYS A 63 -5.75 10.04 18.68
C LYS A 63 -4.80 9.80 17.51
N GLU A 64 -5.33 9.73 16.29
CA GLU A 64 -4.62 9.40 15.08
C GLU A 64 -4.27 10.64 14.27
N LYS A 65 -3.46 11.52 14.89
CA LYS A 65 -3.10 12.83 14.33
C LYS A 65 -2.72 12.72 12.86
N VAL A 66 -3.41 13.52 12.06
CA VAL A 66 -3.21 13.61 10.63
C VAL A 66 -1.86 14.29 10.35
N LYS A 67 -0.82 13.47 10.20
CA LYS A 67 0.56 13.91 9.93
C LYS A 67 1.18 13.01 8.88
N ILE A 68 2.03 13.60 8.04
CA ILE A 68 3.00 12.84 7.26
C ILE A 68 4.00 12.29 8.26
N ASP A 69 3.83 11.01 8.59
CA ASP A 69 4.73 10.30 9.48
C ASP A 69 5.58 9.30 8.69
N TRP A 70 6.47 8.59 9.39
CA TRP A 70 7.30 7.59 8.76
C TRP A 70 6.47 6.55 7.97
N GLN A 71 5.34 6.08 8.49
CA GLN A 71 4.50 5.12 7.77
C GLN A 71 3.98 5.69 6.44
N PHE A 72 3.65 6.98 6.38
CA PHE A 72 3.30 7.65 5.14
C PHE A 72 4.44 7.64 4.12
N LEU A 73 5.64 8.04 4.54
CA LEU A 73 6.84 8.02 3.69
C LEU A 73 7.22 6.60 3.25
N PHE A 74 7.02 5.60 4.11
CA PHE A 74 7.25 4.20 3.79
C PHE A 74 6.34 3.73 2.65
N VAL A 75 5.03 3.99 2.73
CA VAL A 75 4.07 3.62 1.67
C VAL A 75 4.38 4.33 0.35
N VAL A 76 4.73 5.62 0.41
CA VAL A 76 5.19 6.39 -0.77
C VAL A 76 6.47 5.77 -1.36
N GLY A 77 7.41 5.37 -0.51
CA GLY A 77 8.63 4.68 -0.91
C GLY A 77 8.36 3.33 -1.58
N VAL A 78 7.39 2.55 -1.08
CA VAL A 78 6.96 1.29 -1.71
C VAL A 78 6.38 1.56 -3.11
N PHE A 79 5.55 2.59 -3.25
CA PHE A 79 4.98 2.96 -4.55
C PHE A 79 6.06 3.33 -5.56
N PHE A 80 6.95 4.29 -5.25
CA PHE A 80 7.99 4.71 -6.18
C PHE A 80 9.08 3.66 -6.39
N GLY A 81 9.44 2.90 -5.34
CA GLY A 81 10.40 1.82 -5.42
C GLY A 81 9.92 0.67 -6.31
N SER A 82 8.66 0.27 -6.17
CA SER A 82 8.06 -0.75 -7.04
C SER A 82 7.93 -0.27 -8.49
N LEU A 83 7.58 1.00 -8.71
CA LEU A 83 7.54 1.61 -10.04
C LEU A 83 8.93 1.64 -10.69
N ALA A 84 9.96 2.08 -9.97
CA ALA A 84 11.34 2.08 -10.46
C ALA A 84 11.83 0.67 -10.80
N SER A 85 11.53 -0.31 -9.94
CA SER A 85 11.85 -1.72 -10.19
C SER A 85 11.18 -2.26 -11.46
N ALA A 86 9.88 -1.98 -11.65
CA ALA A 86 9.13 -2.40 -12.83
C ALA A 86 9.70 -1.77 -14.13
N LEU A 87 10.13 -0.51 -14.08
CA LEU A 87 10.74 0.18 -15.22
C LEU A 87 12.13 -0.37 -15.54
N LEU A 88 12.97 -0.61 -14.53
CA LEU A 88 14.33 -1.15 -14.70
C LEU A 88 14.34 -2.58 -15.25
N SER A 89 13.41 -3.42 -14.79
CA SER A 89 13.26 -4.81 -15.24
C SER A 89 12.40 -4.95 -16.50
N LYS A 90 11.88 -3.86 -17.05
CA LYS A 90 10.98 -3.82 -18.23
C LYS A 90 9.76 -4.73 -18.08
N GLU A 91 9.18 -4.77 -16.88
CA GLU A 91 7.96 -5.52 -16.53
C GLU A 91 6.74 -4.62 -16.28
N ASN A 92 6.78 -3.38 -16.76
CA ASN A 92 5.67 -2.44 -16.74
C ASN A 92 4.53 -2.88 -17.69
N LYS A 93 3.75 -3.89 -17.30
CA LYS A 93 2.54 -4.31 -18.02
C LYS A 93 1.30 -3.68 -17.39
N ALA A 94 0.75 -2.67 -18.05
CA ALA A 94 -0.56 -2.11 -17.69
C ALA A 94 -1.67 -3.04 -18.21
N VAL A 95 -2.13 -3.98 -17.37
CA VAL A 95 -3.18 -4.94 -17.75
C VAL A 95 -4.47 -4.62 -16.99
N ALA A 96 -5.51 -4.19 -17.71
CA ALA A 96 -6.81 -3.84 -17.12
C ALA A 96 -7.56 -5.05 -16.54
N VAL A 97 -7.31 -6.25 -17.08
CA VAL A 97 -7.88 -7.52 -16.62
C VAL A 97 -6.78 -8.59 -16.61
N PRO A 98 -6.30 -9.04 -15.44
CA PRO A 98 -5.28 -10.08 -15.38
C PRO A 98 -5.77 -11.40 -15.99
N GLN A 99 -4.88 -12.17 -16.63
CA GLN A 99 -5.22 -13.47 -17.25
C GLN A 99 -5.90 -14.45 -16.27
N ILE A 100 -5.51 -14.42 -14.99
CA ILE A 100 -6.12 -15.24 -13.94
C ILE A 100 -7.60 -14.85 -13.71
N TRP A 101 -7.90 -13.55 -13.77
CA TRP A 101 -9.29 -13.08 -13.69
C TRP A 101 -10.06 -13.44 -14.95
N GLU A 102 -9.47 -13.21 -16.11
CA GLU A 102 -10.06 -13.50 -17.40
C GLU A 102 -10.48 -14.97 -17.52
N GLY A 103 -9.62 -15.90 -17.12
CA GLY A 103 -9.91 -17.33 -17.16
C GLY A 103 -11.04 -17.79 -16.23
N ARG A 104 -11.45 -16.98 -15.25
CA ARG A 104 -12.51 -17.33 -14.27
C ARG A 104 -13.78 -16.51 -14.44
N PHE A 105 -13.66 -15.25 -14.79
CA PHE A 105 -14.76 -14.26 -14.77
C PHE A 105 -14.91 -13.49 -16.09
N GLY A 106 -14.07 -13.80 -17.09
CA GLY A 106 -14.09 -13.20 -18.42
C GLY A 106 -13.35 -11.86 -18.53
N THR A 107 -13.40 -11.27 -19.72
CA THR A 107 -12.64 -10.06 -20.12
C THR A 107 -13.26 -8.74 -19.67
N SER A 108 -14.38 -8.76 -18.95
CA SER A 108 -15.11 -7.55 -18.59
C SER A 108 -14.33 -6.69 -17.60
N ARG A 109 -13.85 -5.53 -18.07
CA ARG A 109 -13.18 -4.52 -17.25
C ARG A 109 -14.08 -4.05 -16.11
N THR A 110 -15.32 -3.66 -16.41
CA THR A 110 -16.26 -3.16 -15.40
C THR A 110 -16.45 -4.15 -14.25
N LYS A 111 -16.65 -5.44 -14.55
CA LYS A 111 -16.78 -6.48 -13.51
C LYS A 111 -15.52 -6.58 -12.64
N ARG A 112 -14.33 -6.57 -13.26
CA ARG A 112 -13.05 -6.62 -12.53
C ARG A 112 -12.86 -5.44 -11.60
N TRP A 113 -13.18 -4.24 -12.06
CA TRP A 113 -12.96 -3.00 -11.32
C TRP A 113 -13.95 -2.85 -10.16
N ILE A 114 -15.22 -3.18 -10.37
CA ILE A 114 -16.22 -3.25 -9.28
C ILE A 114 -15.77 -4.25 -8.21
N ALA A 115 -15.36 -5.45 -8.62
CA ALA A 115 -14.87 -6.45 -7.68
C ALA A 115 -13.58 -6.01 -6.96
N ALA A 116 -12.67 -5.31 -7.64
CA ALA A 116 -11.47 -4.73 -7.02
C ALA A 116 -11.85 -3.75 -5.91
N PHE A 117 -12.81 -2.87 -6.21
CA PHE A 117 -13.25 -1.83 -5.31
C PHE A 117 -13.95 -2.41 -4.08
N LEU A 118 -14.92 -3.30 -4.29
CA LEU A 118 -15.61 -3.99 -3.20
C LEU A 118 -14.65 -4.85 -2.35
N GLY A 119 -13.71 -5.55 -2.99
CA GLY A 119 -12.66 -6.29 -2.29
C GLY A 119 -11.76 -5.36 -1.47
N GLY A 120 -11.45 -4.16 -1.97
CA GLY A 120 -10.72 -3.13 -1.24
C GLY A 120 -11.45 -2.63 0.00
N ILE A 121 -12.77 -2.44 -0.06
CA ILE A 121 -13.59 -2.08 1.11
C ILE A 121 -13.51 -3.17 2.18
N ILE A 122 -13.70 -4.43 1.79
CA ILE A 122 -13.63 -5.57 2.72
C ILE A 122 -12.23 -5.67 3.34
N LEU A 123 -11.18 -5.52 2.52
CA LEU A 123 -9.79 -5.54 2.98
C LEU A 123 -9.53 -4.43 3.99
N MET A 124 -9.93 -3.20 3.70
CA MET A 124 -9.74 -2.07 4.62
C MET A 124 -10.49 -2.24 5.94
N PHE A 125 -11.72 -2.76 5.88
CA PHE A 125 -12.49 -3.06 7.07
C PHE A 125 -11.82 -4.15 7.92
N GLY A 126 -11.40 -5.24 7.29
CA GLY A 126 -10.70 -6.36 7.96
C GLY A 126 -9.36 -5.94 8.56
N ALA A 127 -8.55 -5.18 7.81
CA ALA A 127 -7.30 -4.60 8.29
C ALA A 127 -7.52 -3.78 9.56
N ARG A 128 -8.59 -2.97 9.59
CA ARG A 128 -8.84 -2.10 10.74
C ARG A 128 -9.42 -2.82 11.95
N LEU A 129 -10.22 -3.87 11.73
CA LEU A 129 -10.65 -4.75 12.81
C LEU A 129 -9.48 -5.53 13.43
N ALA A 130 -8.50 -5.91 12.62
CA ALA A 130 -7.30 -6.65 13.06
C ALA A 130 -6.17 -5.74 13.60
N ASP A 131 -6.37 -4.42 13.57
CA ASP A 131 -5.37 -3.39 13.89
C ASP A 131 -4.04 -3.54 13.09
N GLY A 132 -4.14 -3.97 11.83
CA GLY A 132 -3.02 -4.26 10.94
C GLY A 132 -3.29 -3.93 9.48
#